data_AF-A0A7J5ERY9-F1
#
_entry.id   AF-A0A7J5ERY9-F1
#
_cell.length_a   1.000
_cell.length_b   1.000
_cell.length_c   1.000
_cell.angle_alpha   90.00
_cell.angle_beta   90.00
_cell.angle_gamma   90.00
#
_symmetry.space_group_name_H-M   'P 1'
#
loop_
_entity.id
_entity.type
_entity.pdbx_description
1 polymer ?
#
loop_
_entity_poly.entity_id
_entity_poly.type
_entity_poly.pdbx_seq_one_letter_code
_entity_poly.pdbx_strand_id
1 'polypeptide(L)' 'MSDERRAERARARRQWPVVRGRVDDQTSELLLDVPPARRVAMVWALTVDAWALRGEAIPDYARGEAPGRVVRPGER' A
#
# COMPACT_ATOMS: atom_id res chain seq x y z
N MET A 1 -4.38 -10.40 -20.27
CA MET A 1 -3.42 -10.82 -19.23
C MET A 1 -3.59 -12.32 -19.03
N SER A 2 -2.68 -13.19 -19.50
CA SER A 2 -2.94 -14.64 -19.46
C SER A 2 -3.01 -15.17 -18.04
N ASP A 3 -3.87 -16.16 -17.82
CA ASP A 3 -4.08 -16.80 -16.51
C ASP A 3 -2.81 -17.42 -15.93
N GLU A 4 -1.88 -17.79 -16.79
CA GLU A 4 -0.57 -18.34 -16.45
C GLU A 4 0.28 -17.34 -15.66
N ARG A 5 0.37 -16.09 -16.12
CA ARG A 5 1.10 -15.03 -15.40
C ARG A 5 0.43 -14.71 -14.05
N ARG A 6 -0.88 -14.90 -13.94
CA ARG A 6 -1.61 -14.73 -12.68
C ARG A 6 -1.27 -15.86 -11.70
N ALA A 7 -1.23 -17.10 -12.18
CA ALA A 7 -0.87 -18.27 -11.39
C ALA A 7 0.58 -18.22 -10.89
N GLU A 8 1.50 -17.79 -11.73
CA GLU A 8 2.92 -17.63 -11.37
C GLU A 8 3.11 -16.60 -10.23
N ARG A 9 2.49 -15.42 -10.37
CA ARG A 9 2.49 -14.42 -9.28
C ARG A 9 1.84 -14.94 -8.00
N ALA A 10 0.78 -15.73 -8.12
CA ALA A 10 0.13 -16.32 -6.95
C ALA A 10 1.02 -17.34 -6.23
N ARG A 11 1.82 -18.13 -6.96
CA ARG A 11 2.81 -19.05 -6.39
C ARG A 11 3.95 -18.29 -5.70
N ALA A 12 4.52 -17.28 -6.37
CA ALA A 12 5.59 -16.46 -5.81
C ALA A 12 5.18 -15.72 -4.52
N ARG A 13 3.91 -15.34 -4.38
CA ARG A 13 3.39 -14.68 -3.16
C ARG A 13 3.22 -15.61 -1.97
N ARG A 14 3.27 -16.94 -2.15
CA ARG A 14 3.15 -17.89 -1.02
C ARG A 14 4.32 -17.80 -0.05
N GLN A 15 5.47 -17.32 -0.51
CA GLN A 15 6.67 -17.15 0.33
C GLN A 15 6.71 -15.80 1.05
N TRP A 16 5.76 -14.91 0.80
CA TRP A 16 5.78 -13.57 1.41
C TRP A 16 5.43 -13.69 2.90
N PRO A 17 6.11 -12.93 3.77
CA PRO A 17 5.80 -12.86 5.19
C PRO A 17 4.56 -11.97 5.45
N VAL A 18 3.52 -12.12 4.62
CA VAL A 18 2.31 -11.29 4.62
C VAL A 18 1.11 -12.19 4.81
N VAL A 19 0.35 -11.97 5.88
CA VAL A 19 -0.88 -12.71 6.18
C VAL A 19 -2.09 -11.91 5.71
N ARG A 20 -3.03 -12.56 5.02
CA ARG A 20 -4.32 -11.97 4.64
C ARG A 20 -5.33 -12.24 5.75
N GLY A 21 -5.63 -11.23 6.57
CA GLY A 21 -6.75 -11.27 7.54
C GLY A 21 -7.96 -10.49 7.03
N ARG A 22 -9.12 -10.72 7.63
CA ARG A 22 -10.21 -9.72 7.58
C ARG A 22 -9.75 -8.49 8.35
N VAL A 23 -10.23 -7.30 7.97
CA VAL A 23 -9.95 -6.07 8.73
C VAL A 23 -10.41 -6.23 10.18
N ASP A 24 -11.53 -6.93 10.38
CA ASP A 24 -12.12 -7.24 11.68
C ASP A 24 -11.34 -8.30 12.48
N ASP A 25 -10.50 -9.12 11.83
CA ASP A 25 -9.72 -10.20 12.44
C ASP A 25 -8.29 -9.75 12.83
N GLN A 26 -7.90 -8.51 12.50
CA GLN A 26 -6.57 -8.01 12.83
C GLN A 26 -6.50 -7.62 14.31
N THR A 27 -6.09 -8.57 15.15
CA THR A 27 -5.46 -8.33 16.47
C THR A 27 -4.10 -7.64 16.34
N SER A 28 -3.97 -6.65 15.44
CA SER A 28 -2.91 -5.66 15.55
C SER A 28 -3.40 -4.61 16.56
N GLU A 29 -3.44 -5.02 17.83
CA GLU A 29 -3.85 -4.18 18.97
C GLU A 29 -3.10 -2.83 18.99
N LEU A 30 -1.91 -2.78 18.39
CA LEU A 30 -1.03 -1.61 18.33
C LEU A 30 -1.61 -0.41 17.56
N LEU A 31 -2.59 -0.58 16.67
CA LEU A 31 -3.12 0.51 15.83
C LEU A 31 -4.64 0.67 15.89
N LEU A 32 -5.36 -0.19 16.61
CA LEU A 32 -6.83 -0.10 16.73
C LEU A 32 -7.25 1.22 17.39
N ASP A 33 -6.52 1.66 18.42
CA ASP A 33 -6.83 2.88 19.17
C ASP A 33 -6.32 4.17 18.53
N VAL A 34 -5.59 4.07 17.41
CA VAL A 34 -5.06 5.25 16.72
C VAL A 34 -6.06 5.70 15.65
N PRO A 35 -6.60 6.93 15.71
CA PRO A 35 -7.50 7.44 14.68
C PRO A 35 -6.83 7.42 13.29
N PRO A 36 -7.57 7.17 12.19
CA PRO A 36 -6.99 7.10 10.84
C PRO A 36 -6.13 8.30 10.46
N ALA A 37 -6.59 9.52 10.77
CA ALA A 37 -5.83 10.75 10.51
C ALA A 37 -4.47 10.77 11.21
N ARG A 38 -4.39 10.22 12.43
CA ARG A 38 -3.15 10.16 13.20
C ARG A 38 -2.17 9.13 12.62
N ARG A 39 -2.66 8.01 12.08
CA ARG A 39 -1.83 7.04 11.35
C ARG A 39 -1.20 7.66 10.10
N VAL A 40 -2.00 8.43 9.34
CA VAL A 40 -1.51 9.18 8.17
C VAL A 40 -0.43 10.18 8.58
N ALA A 41 -0.65 10.94 9.66
CA ALA A 41 0.33 11.90 10.15
C ALA A 41 1.66 11.25 10.56
N MET A 42 1.62 10.08 11.21
CA MET A 42 2.84 9.35 11.61
C MET A 42 3.67 8.92 10.39
N VAL A 43 3.03 8.37 9.36
CA VAL A 43 3.72 7.94 8.13
C VAL A 43 4.16 9.15 7.29
N TRP A 44 3.43 10.27 7.36
CA TRP A 44 3.75 11.47 6.60
C TRP A 44 5.13 12.02 6.95
N ALA A 45 5.46 12.15 8.25
CA ALA A 45 6.78 12.63 8.67
C ALA A 45 7.92 11.78 8.10
N LEU A 46 7.82 10.44 8.23
CA LEU A 46 8.79 9.50 7.67
C LEU A 46 8.93 9.62 6.15
N THR A 47 7.81 9.88 5.47
CA THR A 47 7.81 10.06 4.01
C THR A 47 8.60 11.31 3.64
N VAL A 48 8.32 12.46 4.27
CA VAL A 48 9.02 13.72 4.00
C VAL A 48 10.53 13.56 4.21
N ASP A 49 10.94 12.95 5.33
CA ASP A 49 12.36 12.74 5.64
C ASP A 49 13.05 11.86 4.60
N ALA A 50 12.39 10.80 4.13
CA ALA A 50 12.95 9.90 3.11
C ALA A 50 13.18 10.61 1.77
N TRP A 51 12.26 11.48 1.34
CA TRP A 51 12.42 12.27 0.11
C TRP A 51 13.53 13.31 0.25
N ALA A 52 13.59 14.01 1.38
CA ALA A 52 14.65 14.96 1.67
C ALA A 52 16.03 14.29 1.66
N LEU A 53 16.17 13.10 2.28
CA LEU A 53 17.40 12.32 2.28
C LEU A 53 17.86 11.92 0.87
N ARG A 54 16.92 11.66 -0.04
CA ARG A 54 17.20 11.33 -1.44
C ARG A 54 17.56 12.56 -2.29
N GLY A 55 17.32 13.76 -1.80
CA GLY A 55 17.43 14.99 -2.60
C GLY A 55 16.40 15.08 -3.72
N GLU A 56 15.32 14.30 -3.64
CA GLU A 56 14.23 14.30 -4.60
C GLU A 56 13.03 15.09 -4.05
N ALA A 57 12.31 15.80 -4.91
CA ALA A 57 11.07 16.48 -4.52
C ALA A 57 9.91 15.48 -4.43
N ILE A 58 9.05 15.63 -3.42
CA ILE A 58 7.79 14.88 -3.34
C ILE A 58 6.98 15.16 -4.61
N PRO A 59 6.45 14.13 -5.29
CA PRO A 59 5.76 14.34 -6.55
C PRO A 59 4.50 15.19 -6.39
N ASP A 60 4.28 16.10 -7.33
CA ASP A 60 3.17 17.05 -7.40
C ASP A 60 2.12 16.68 -8.45
N TYR A 61 2.28 15.53 -9.13
CA TYR A 61 1.35 15.05 -10.14
C TYR A 61 -0.07 14.88 -9.57
N ALA A 62 -1.08 15.03 -10.44
CA ALA A 62 -2.45 14.75 -10.06
C ALA A 62 -2.61 13.25 -9.73
N ARG A 63 -3.55 12.90 -8.85
CA ARG A 63 -3.76 11.49 -8.47
C ARG A 63 -4.02 10.56 -9.66
N GLY A 64 -4.63 11.07 -10.74
CA GLY A 64 -4.88 10.33 -11.98
C GLY A 64 -3.63 10.07 -12.83
N GLU A 65 -2.57 10.83 -12.61
CA GLU A 65 -1.27 10.74 -13.31
C GLU A 65 -0.25 9.92 -12.51
N ALA A 66 -0.61 9.53 -11.29
CA ALA A 66 0.25 8.74 -10.43
C ALA A 66 0.70 7.46 -11.17
N PRO A 67 2.00 7.09 -11.10
CA PRO A 67 2.54 5.91 -11.73
C PRO A 67 1.96 4.66 -11.05
N GLY A 68 0.82 4.22 -11.57
CA GLY A 68 0.01 3.17 -10.98
C GLY A 68 -1.17 2.85 -11.88
N ARG A 69 -2.00 1.91 -11.42
CA ARG A 69 -3.23 1.53 -12.11
C ARG A 69 -4.41 1.76 -11.18
N VAL A 70 -5.43 2.45 -11.68
CA VAL A 70 -6.72 2.54 -10.99
C VAL A 70 -7.40 1.18 -11.07
N VAL A 71 -7.85 0.67 -9.91
CA VAL A 71 -8.65 -0.55 -9.82
C VAL A 71 -10.04 -0.13 -9.36
N ARG A 72 -11.04 -0.32 -10.22
CA ARG A 72 -12.44 -0.08 -9.87
C ARG A 72 -13.15 -1.39 -9.56
N PRO A 73 -14.14 -1.39 -8.65
CA PRO A 73 -15.02 -2.54 -8.46
C PRO A 73 -15.69 -2.89 -9.79
N GLY A 74 -15.59 -4.16 -10.23
CA GLY A 74 -16.26 -4.67 -11.44
C GLY A 74 -15.41 -4.70 -12.71
N GLU A 75 -14.27 -4.01 -12.76
CA GLU A 75 -13.32 -4.11 -13.88
C GLU A 75 -12.36 -5.29 -13.63
N ARG A 76 -12.67 -6.48 -14.19
CA ARG A 76 -11.83 -7.69 -14.11
C ARG A 76 -11.19 -8.04 -15.45
#